data_AF-A0A7C4VK76-F1
#
_entry.id   AF-A0A7C4VK76-F1
#
_cell.length_a   1.000
_cell.length_b   1.000
_cell.length_c   1.000
_cell.angle_alpha   90.00
_cell.angle_beta   90.00
_cell.angle_gamma   90.00
#
_symmetry.space_group_name_H-M   'P 1'
#
loop_
_entity.id
_entity.type
_entity.pdbx_description
1 polymer ?
#
loop_
_entity_poly.entity_id
_entity_poly.type
_entity_poly.pdbx_seq_one_letter_code
_entity_poly.pdbx_strand_id
1 'polypeptide(L)'
;MLIDRGWLRGKAREFMDELDKSELEAAWKVHAEFLKRYPFREHPELIDNLTPDKIYKKGAQDYFFLWVEHRTKALGAIFTYGGAVYPNAIANIDKFKSLLKIAVDDTKPLREKIDAPWEDISGFGGDKLIAKKIIFLYYPDKIIPIFKTDQMEYIIEKLGLSEEEFDNKAKEIYKKEYDDLTLGEKYELLNSILLEIKNSIEEFKNWDNVCFMWFLDSTYPYTGKESRKGRPKLTPLIHKGVLFSPIDELGVACLFFMYHEKLGFPYIVKVSNKFPDVKAIDTSGEPVSIELEYRTSDFINHGHPPEECDYIICWENDLKETPTSEFPQIISLKDEIPKLTKTI
;
A
#
# COMPACT_ATOMS: atom_id res chain seq x y z
N MET A 1 9.70 -23.42 -7.24
CA MET A 1 9.94 -23.86 -8.63
C MET A 1 11.04 -22.96 -9.16
N LEU A 2 12.30 -23.40 -9.08
CA LEU A 2 13.44 -22.61 -9.58
C LEU A 2 13.25 -22.43 -11.08
N ILE A 3 13.32 -21.19 -11.56
CA ILE A 3 13.27 -20.92 -13.00
C ILE A 3 14.33 -21.74 -13.73
N ASP A 4 13.93 -22.27 -14.88
CA ASP A 4 14.89 -22.78 -15.85
C ASP A 4 15.80 -21.63 -16.27
N ARG A 5 17.00 -21.59 -15.67
CA ARG A 5 18.03 -20.62 -16.01
C ARG A 5 18.38 -20.68 -17.50
N GLY A 6 18.18 -21.82 -18.18
CA GLY A 6 18.32 -21.95 -19.63
C GLY A 6 17.33 -21.06 -20.39
N TRP A 7 16.05 -21.07 -20.01
CA TRP A 7 15.01 -20.24 -20.60
C TRP A 7 15.31 -18.74 -20.42
N LEU A 8 15.68 -18.32 -19.21
CA LEU A 8 15.95 -16.92 -18.91
C LEU A 8 17.17 -16.39 -19.68
N ARG A 9 18.21 -17.22 -19.85
CA ARG A 9 19.39 -16.92 -20.69
C ARG A 9 19.08 -16.86 -22.18
N GLY A 10 18.10 -17.63 -22.65
CA GLY A 10 17.58 -17.53 -24.01
C GLY A 10 16.91 -16.18 -24.24
N LYS A 11 15.98 -15.81 -23.35
CA LYS A 11 15.28 -14.51 -23.39
C LYS A 11 16.25 -13.33 -23.29
N ALA A 12 17.29 -13.44 -22.48
CA ALA A 12 18.33 -12.42 -22.37
C ALA A 12 19.03 -12.14 -23.70
N ARG A 13 19.31 -13.19 -24.50
CA ARG A 13 19.95 -13.07 -25.80
C ARG A 13 19.01 -12.44 -26.82
N GLU A 14 17.77 -12.93 -26.90
CA GLU A 14 16.72 -12.35 -27.76
C GLU A 14 16.54 -10.86 -27.48
N PHE A 15 16.43 -10.47 -26.21
CA PHE A 15 16.32 -9.07 -25.81
C PHE A 15 17.50 -8.22 -26.29
N MET A 16 18.73 -8.72 -26.17
CA MET A 16 19.92 -7.96 -26.60
C MET A 16 20.03 -7.81 -28.12
N ASP A 17 19.48 -8.76 -28.87
CA ASP A 17 19.43 -8.69 -30.34
C ASP A 17 18.39 -7.65 -30.81
N GLU A 18 17.30 -7.47 -30.04
CA GLU A 18 16.22 -6.52 -30.34
C GLU A 18 16.43 -5.12 -29.73
N LEU A 19 17.28 -5.01 -28.70
CA LEU A 19 17.51 -3.77 -27.96
C LEU A 19 18.09 -2.65 -28.85
N ASP A 20 17.37 -1.52 -28.93
CA ASP A 20 17.93 -0.29 -29.48
C ASP A 20 18.92 0.35 -28.49
N LYS A 21 20.20 0.03 -28.67
CA LYS A 21 21.30 0.59 -27.86
C LYS A 21 21.38 2.11 -27.94
N SER A 22 20.94 2.72 -29.04
CA SER A 22 21.01 4.17 -29.22
C SER A 22 20.05 4.91 -28.27
N GLU A 23 18.90 4.31 -27.96
CA GLU A 23 17.95 4.84 -26.98
C GLU A 23 18.54 4.79 -25.57
N LEU A 24 19.16 3.66 -25.20
CA LEU A 24 19.82 3.49 -23.89
C LEU A 24 20.98 4.49 -23.71
N GLU A 25 21.81 4.66 -24.74
CA GLU A 25 22.89 5.65 -24.74
C GLU A 25 22.36 7.09 -24.63
N ALA A 26 21.27 7.41 -25.33
CA ALA A 26 20.63 8.72 -25.24
C ALA A 26 20.10 8.98 -23.83
N ALA A 27 19.49 7.98 -23.18
CA ALA A 27 19.01 8.08 -21.81
C ALA A 27 20.15 8.40 -20.83
N TRP A 28 21.30 7.74 -20.96
CA TRP A 28 22.48 8.03 -20.13
C TRP A 28 23.13 9.38 -20.41
N LYS A 29 23.08 9.89 -21.65
CA LYS A 29 23.50 11.28 -21.94
C LYS A 29 22.65 12.29 -21.17
N VAL A 30 21.34 12.07 -21.10
CA VAL A 30 20.42 12.92 -20.33
C VAL A 30 20.69 12.84 -18.82
N HIS A 31 21.05 11.66 -18.30
CA HIS A 31 21.49 11.50 -16.90
C HIS A 31 22.78 12.25 -16.58
N ALA A 32 23.80 12.14 -17.43
CA ALA A 32 25.04 12.89 -17.26
C ALA A 32 24.78 14.40 -17.26
N GLU A 33 23.83 14.85 -18.08
CA GLU A 33 23.33 16.23 -18.10
C GLU A 33 22.57 16.64 -16.83
N PHE A 34 21.82 15.72 -16.21
CA PHE A 34 21.18 15.94 -14.91
C PHE A 34 22.23 16.14 -13.80
N LEU A 35 23.24 15.26 -13.72
CA LEU A 35 24.30 15.37 -12.71
C LEU A 35 25.13 16.63 -12.85
N LYS A 36 25.40 17.10 -14.08
CA LYS A 36 26.06 18.40 -14.31
C LYS A 36 25.27 19.59 -13.76
N ARG A 37 23.93 19.53 -13.83
CA ARG A 37 23.05 20.61 -13.35
C ARG A 37 22.83 20.55 -11.85
N TYR A 38 22.77 19.35 -11.29
CA TYR A 38 22.49 19.09 -9.89
C TYR A 38 23.54 18.14 -9.31
N PRO A 39 24.81 18.58 -9.14
CA PRO A 39 25.89 17.70 -8.67
C PRO A 39 25.83 17.48 -7.15
N PHE A 40 24.65 17.24 -6.60
CA PHE A 40 24.39 17.29 -5.15
C PHE A 40 25.04 16.16 -4.36
N ARG A 41 25.38 15.05 -4.99
CA ARG A 41 26.15 13.99 -4.33
C ARG A 41 27.62 14.38 -4.12
N GLU A 42 28.21 15.06 -5.09
CA GLU A 42 29.60 15.54 -5.03
C GLU A 42 29.71 16.85 -4.23
N HIS A 43 28.67 17.68 -4.33
CA HIS A 43 28.58 19.03 -3.77
C HIS A 43 27.24 19.24 -3.05
N PRO A 44 27.01 18.58 -1.89
CA PRO A 44 25.75 18.65 -1.16
C PRO A 44 25.41 20.06 -0.64
N GLU A 45 26.41 20.92 -0.46
CA GLU A 45 26.23 22.34 -0.12
C GLU A 45 25.42 23.11 -1.19
N LEU A 46 25.46 22.68 -2.45
CA LEU A 46 24.71 23.33 -3.53
C LEU A 46 23.20 23.13 -3.41
N ILE A 47 22.74 22.17 -2.60
CA ILE A 47 21.32 21.99 -2.28
C ILE A 47 20.76 23.25 -1.60
N ASP A 48 21.56 23.96 -0.80
CA ASP A 48 21.13 25.16 -0.10
C ASP A 48 20.81 26.32 -1.06
N ASN A 49 21.38 26.29 -2.27
CA ASN A 49 21.14 27.27 -3.32
C ASN A 49 19.86 27.02 -4.14
N LEU A 50 19.14 25.92 -3.89
CA LEU A 50 17.86 25.67 -4.56
C LEU A 50 16.85 26.77 -4.21
N THR A 51 16.37 27.46 -5.24
CA THR A 51 15.25 28.41 -5.16
C THR A 51 13.94 27.74 -5.57
N PRO A 52 12.77 28.28 -5.18
CA PRO A 52 11.47 27.79 -5.64
C PRO A 52 11.40 27.49 -7.15
N ASP A 53 11.85 28.46 -7.96
CA ASP A 53 11.85 28.35 -9.43
C ASP A 53 12.77 27.24 -9.97
N LYS A 54 13.85 26.92 -9.26
CA LYS A 54 14.77 25.82 -9.60
C LYS A 54 14.23 24.46 -9.18
N ILE A 55 13.32 24.41 -8.21
CA ILE A 55 12.65 23.17 -7.79
C ILE A 55 11.49 22.87 -8.76
N TYR A 56 10.60 23.83 -8.95
CA TYR A 56 9.46 23.71 -9.86
C TYR A 56 8.99 25.07 -10.36
N LYS A 57 8.81 25.20 -11.68
CA LYS A 57 8.25 26.40 -12.29
C LYS A 57 7.38 26.02 -13.49
N LYS A 58 6.07 26.25 -13.36
CA LYS A 58 5.11 25.95 -14.42
C LYS A 58 5.50 26.66 -15.73
N GLY A 59 5.56 25.90 -16.82
CA GLY A 59 5.92 26.39 -18.16
C GLY A 59 7.41 26.62 -18.40
N ALA A 60 8.26 26.51 -17.38
CA ALA A 60 9.71 26.58 -17.58
C ALA A 60 10.26 25.29 -18.20
N GLN A 61 11.39 25.42 -18.90
CA GLN A 61 12.04 24.32 -19.61
C GLN A 61 13.20 23.69 -18.82
N ASP A 62 13.50 24.21 -17.63
CA ASP A 62 14.60 23.77 -16.78
C ASP A 62 14.30 24.02 -15.29
N TYR A 63 13.95 22.95 -14.57
CA TYR A 63 13.80 22.89 -13.11
C TYR A 63 13.95 21.44 -12.64
N PHE A 64 14.31 21.23 -11.38
CA PHE A 64 14.72 19.94 -10.83
C PHE A 64 13.73 18.82 -11.12
N PHE A 65 12.45 19.01 -10.82
CA PHE A 65 11.44 17.97 -11.04
C PHE A 65 11.12 17.68 -12.52
N LEU A 66 11.35 18.63 -13.43
CA LEU A 66 11.27 18.36 -14.87
C LEU A 66 12.29 17.29 -15.27
N TRP A 67 13.48 17.35 -14.67
CA TRP A 67 14.52 16.38 -14.93
C TRP A 67 14.21 15.03 -14.30
N VAL A 68 13.81 15.04 -13.03
CA VAL A 68 13.51 13.82 -12.26
C VAL A 68 12.35 13.03 -12.86
N GLU A 69 11.25 13.69 -13.26
CA GLU A 69 10.05 12.99 -13.77
C GLU A 69 10.09 12.78 -15.29
N HIS A 70 10.44 13.81 -16.05
CA HIS A 70 10.21 13.81 -17.50
C HIS A 70 11.48 13.61 -18.34
N ARG A 71 12.57 14.34 -18.06
CA ARG A 71 13.79 14.22 -18.89
C ARG A 71 14.44 12.85 -18.70
N THR A 72 14.47 12.34 -17.47
CA THR A 72 15.08 11.04 -17.15
C THR A 72 14.08 9.87 -17.18
N LYS A 73 12.94 10.03 -17.86
CA LYS A 73 11.86 9.04 -17.91
C LYS A 73 12.30 7.68 -18.48
N ALA A 74 13.19 7.69 -19.47
CA ALA A 74 13.73 6.46 -20.07
C ALA A 74 14.52 5.59 -19.07
N LEU A 75 15.03 6.20 -17.99
CA LEU A 75 15.77 5.53 -16.91
C LEU A 75 14.83 5.07 -15.79
N GLY A 76 13.62 4.65 -16.13
CA GLY A 76 12.54 4.32 -15.20
C GLY A 76 11.58 5.50 -14.99
N ALA A 77 10.31 5.29 -15.37
CA ALA A 77 9.29 6.31 -15.25
C ALA A 77 8.69 6.34 -13.83
N ILE A 78 8.38 7.54 -13.34
CA ILE A 78 7.46 7.74 -12.22
C ILE A 78 6.26 8.55 -12.70
N PHE A 79 5.17 8.48 -11.95
CA PHE A 79 3.97 9.27 -12.20
C PHE A 79 3.54 9.94 -10.90
N THR A 80 3.27 11.25 -10.98
CA THR A 80 2.71 12.02 -9.88
C THR A 80 1.23 12.33 -10.12
N TYR A 81 0.39 12.15 -9.09
CA TYR A 81 -1.04 12.44 -9.17
C TYR A 81 -1.33 13.86 -8.72
N GLY A 82 -1.83 14.68 -9.65
CA GLY A 82 -2.35 16.03 -9.36
C GLY A 82 -1.30 17.13 -9.43
N GLY A 83 -1.74 18.34 -9.81
CA GLY A 83 -0.85 19.48 -10.07
C GLY A 83 -0.19 20.11 -8.83
N ALA A 84 -0.46 19.60 -7.63
CA ALA A 84 0.00 20.18 -6.36
C ALA A 84 1.29 19.54 -5.81
N VAL A 85 1.71 18.38 -6.31
CA VAL A 85 2.84 17.60 -5.73
C VAL A 85 4.12 18.45 -5.64
N TYR A 86 4.59 19.04 -6.74
CA TYR A 86 5.80 19.86 -6.73
C TYR A 86 5.64 21.26 -6.11
N PRO A 87 4.49 21.94 -6.26
CA PRO A 87 4.17 23.11 -5.42
C PRO A 87 4.29 22.84 -3.91
N ASN A 88 3.91 21.65 -3.43
CA ASN A 88 4.07 21.30 -2.02
C ASN A 88 5.54 21.20 -1.59
N ALA A 89 6.44 20.78 -2.49
CA ALA A 89 7.88 20.78 -2.22
C ALA A 89 8.44 22.21 -2.10
N ILE A 90 7.91 23.17 -2.88
CA ILE A 90 8.25 24.59 -2.74
C ILE A 90 7.73 25.14 -1.41
N ALA A 91 6.48 24.84 -1.06
CA ALA A 91 5.88 25.29 0.20
C ALA A 91 6.64 24.76 1.43
N ASN A 92 7.36 23.64 1.28
CA ASN A 92 8.17 22.98 2.31
C ASN A 92 9.65 22.95 1.92
N ILE A 93 10.18 24.01 1.31
CA ILE A 93 11.51 24.01 0.68
C ILE A 93 12.65 23.58 1.62
N ASP A 94 12.66 24.02 2.86
CA ASP A 94 13.74 23.68 3.81
C ASP A 94 13.70 22.19 4.19
N LYS A 95 12.49 21.63 4.31
CA LYS A 95 12.29 20.20 4.51
C LYS A 95 12.73 19.42 3.28
N PHE A 96 12.37 19.88 2.08
CA PHE A 96 12.79 19.24 0.83
C PHE A 96 14.31 19.23 0.68
N LYS A 97 14.99 20.36 0.96
CA LYS A 97 16.46 20.45 0.96
C LYS A 97 17.08 19.47 1.96
N SER A 98 16.53 19.37 3.16
CA SER A 98 17.00 18.43 4.19
C SER A 98 16.85 16.97 3.75
N LEU A 99 15.73 16.61 3.13
CA LEU A 99 15.49 15.27 2.57
C LEU A 99 16.42 14.98 1.38
N LEU A 100 16.71 15.96 0.54
CA LEU A 100 17.65 15.82 -0.57
C LEU A 100 19.08 15.58 -0.08
N LYS A 101 19.49 16.27 1.00
CA LYS A 101 20.78 16.01 1.67
C LYS A 101 20.87 14.57 2.17
N ILE A 102 19.81 14.06 2.80
CA ILE A 102 19.73 12.65 3.20
C ILE A 102 19.82 11.73 1.98
N ALA A 103 19.10 12.03 0.90
CA ALA A 103 19.05 11.22 -0.31
C ALA A 103 20.44 11.02 -0.93
N VAL A 104 21.32 12.02 -0.87
CA VAL A 104 22.66 12.00 -1.48
C VAL A 104 23.81 11.76 -0.49
N ASP A 105 23.51 11.46 0.77
CA ASP A 105 24.50 11.18 1.81
C ASP A 105 25.11 9.77 1.68
N ASP A 106 26.37 9.66 1.28
CA ASP A 106 27.06 8.37 1.08
C ASP A 106 27.23 7.54 2.37
N THR A 107 27.03 8.13 3.56
CA THR A 107 27.12 7.43 4.84
C THR A 107 25.83 6.67 5.19
N LYS A 108 24.72 6.99 4.52
CA LYS A 108 23.41 6.40 4.81
C LYS A 108 23.09 5.21 3.91
N PRO A 109 22.58 4.09 4.46
CA PRO A 109 22.08 2.99 3.65
C PRO A 109 20.81 3.39 2.87
N LEU A 110 20.47 2.61 1.84
CA LEU A 110 19.32 2.88 0.98
C LEU A 110 18.01 2.89 1.78
N ARG A 111 17.85 1.97 2.74
CA ARG A 111 16.68 1.94 3.62
C ARG A 111 16.46 3.25 4.37
N GLU A 112 17.51 3.86 4.92
CA GLU A 112 17.41 5.12 5.67
C GLU A 112 17.10 6.32 4.76
N LYS A 113 17.60 6.30 3.51
CA LYS A 113 17.27 7.34 2.51
C LYS A 113 15.78 7.29 2.13
N ILE A 114 15.21 6.10 2.03
CA ILE A 114 13.79 5.89 1.69
C ILE A 114 12.90 6.14 2.91
N ASP A 115 13.28 5.67 4.10
CA ASP A 115 12.50 5.83 5.34
C ASP A 115 12.58 7.25 5.92
N ALA A 116 13.40 8.13 5.35
CA ALA A 116 13.34 9.55 5.64
C ALA A 116 11.88 10.07 5.50
N PRO A 117 11.49 11.11 6.26
CA PRO A 117 10.10 11.56 6.36
C PRO A 117 9.67 12.38 5.14
N TRP A 118 9.65 11.73 3.98
CA TRP A 118 9.22 12.30 2.70
C TRP A 118 7.72 12.63 2.71
N GLU A 119 6.93 11.85 3.47
CA GLU A 119 5.50 12.03 3.69
C GLU A 119 5.11 13.36 4.35
N ASP A 120 6.06 14.04 5.02
CA ASP A 120 5.86 15.39 5.55
C ASP A 120 5.62 16.42 4.42
N ILE A 121 5.97 16.08 3.18
CA ILE A 121 5.61 16.84 1.98
C ILE A 121 4.44 16.12 1.30
N SER A 122 3.28 16.77 1.30
CA SER A 122 2.07 16.20 0.67
C SER A 122 2.33 15.80 -0.79
N GLY A 123 2.10 14.53 -1.11
CA GLY A 123 2.37 13.93 -2.43
C GLY A 123 3.70 13.17 -2.55
N PHE A 124 4.58 13.20 -1.54
CA PHE A 124 5.88 12.50 -1.54
C PHE A 124 5.88 11.19 -0.72
N GLY A 125 4.79 10.91 0.00
CA GLY A 125 4.59 9.69 0.76
C GLY A 125 4.18 8.48 -0.11
N GLY A 126 3.30 7.63 0.44
CA GLY A 126 2.87 6.39 -0.22
C GLY A 126 4.04 5.43 -0.40
N ASP A 127 4.26 4.96 -1.64
CA ASP A 127 5.40 4.09 -1.99
C ASP A 127 6.71 4.86 -2.26
N LYS A 128 6.74 6.17 -1.96
CA LYS A 128 7.92 7.06 -2.04
C LYS A 128 8.63 7.02 -3.40
N LEU A 129 7.88 6.94 -4.49
CA LEU A 129 8.41 6.84 -5.87
C LEU A 129 9.34 7.99 -6.23
N ILE A 130 9.01 9.22 -5.81
CA ILE A 130 9.84 10.41 -6.05
C ILE A 130 11.20 10.27 -5.35
N ALA A 131 11.21 9.83 -4.09
CA ALA A 131 12.43 9.61 -3.33
C ALA A 131 13.30 8.54 -4.00
N LYS A 132 12.72 7.38 -4.32
CA LYS A 132 13.43 6.27 -4.97
C LYS A 132 14.02 6.69 -6.32
N LYS A 133 13.28 7.45 -7.13
CA LYS A 133 13.78 8.02 -8.39
C LYS A 133 14.95 8.99 -8.17
N ILE A 134 14.82 9.92 -7.23
CA ILE A 134 15.90 10.87 -6.89
C ILE A 134 17.16 10.09 -6.48
N ILE A 135 17.03 9.13 -5.57
CA ILE A 135 18.17 8.33 -5.09
C ILE A 135 18.79 7.56 -6.26
N PHE A 136 18.01 6.88 -7.11
CA PHE A 136 18.52 6.21 -8.30
C PHE A 136 19.34 7.14 -9.20
N LEU A 137 18.89 8.37 -9.43
CA LEU A 137 19.62 9.31 -10.27
C LEU A 137 21.01 9.68 -9.70
N TYR A 138 21.25 9.53 -8.40
CA TYR A 138 22.57 9.74 -7.78
C TYR A 138 23.36 8.45 -7.54
N TYR A 139 22.69 7.30 -7.57
CA TYR A 139 23.27 5.97 -7.32
C TYR A 139 22.83 4.94 -8.39
N PRO A 140 23.02 5.22 -9.70
CA PRO A 140 22.51 4.36 -10.77
C PRO A 140 23.06 2.93 -10.70
N ASP A 141 24.31 2.76 -10.27
CA ASP A 141 24.97 1.46 -10.18
C ASP A 141 24.49 0.62 -8.98
N LYS A 142 23.84 1.25 -7.99
CA LYS A 142 23.37 0.58 -6.76
C LYS A 142 21.89 0.23 -6.80
N ILE A 143 21.13 0.76 -7.76
CA ILE A 143 19.67 0.66 -7.76
C ILE A 143 19.18 0.16 -9.12
N ILE A 144 18.37 -0.91 -9.10
CA ILE A 144 17.56 -1.29 -10.26
C ILE A 144 16.38 -0.31 -10.33
N PRO A 145 16.18 0.45 -11.43
CA PRO A 145 15.19 1.53 -11.54
C PRO A 145 13.72 1.05 -11.68
N ILE A 146 13.34 0.07 -10.86
CA ILE A 146 11.97 -0.36 -10.60
C ILE A 146 11.59 0.28 -9.26
N PHE A 147 10.76 1.32 -9.29
CA PHE A 147 10.49 2.12 -8.10
C PHE A 147 9.30 1.63 -7.30
N LYS A 148 8.37 0.94 -7.95
CA LYS A 148 7.20 0.38 -7.30
C LYS A 148 7.55 -0.90 -6.53
N THR A 149 7.26 -0.94 -5.25
CA THR A 149 7.59 -2.08 -4.38
C THR A 149 6.82 -3.33 -4.81
N ASP A 150 5.53 -3.18 -5.14
CA ASP A 150 4.68 -4.28 -5.61
C ASP A 150 5.13 -4.88 -6.96
N GLN A 151 5.65 -4.03 -7.86
CA GLN A 151 6.26 -4.47 -9.13
C GLN A 151 7.53 -5.28 -8.89
N MET A 152 8.40 -4.86 -7.95
CA MET A 152 9.61 -5.62 -7.62
C MET A 152 9.26 -6.99 -7.04
N GLU A 153 8.31 -7.04 -6.12
CA GLU A 153 7.80 -8.29 -5.55
C GLU A 153 7.28 -9.23 -6.64
N TYR A 154 6.43 -8.72 -7.53
CA TYR A 154 5.91 -9.46 -8.68
C TYR A 154 7.03 -10.03 -9.54
N ILE A 155 8.00 -9.19 -9.94
CA ILE A 155 9.12 -9.63 -10.78
C ILE A 155 9.95 -10.70 -10.08
N ILE A 156 10.24 -10.54 -8.79
CA ILE A 156 11.04 -11.51 -8.04
C ILE A 156 10.30 -12.86 -7.90
N GLU A 157 8.98 -12.85 -7.71
CA GLU A 157 8.16 -14.06 -7.75
C GLU A 157 8.18 -14.72 -9.14
N LYS A 158 8.05 -13.91 -10.20
CA LYS A 158 8.19 -14.38 -11.58
C LYS A 158 9.60 -14.83 -11.92
N LEU A 159 10.60 -14.44 -11.12
CA LEU A 159 11.99 -14.92 -11.11
C LEU A 159 12.18 -16.20 -10.26
N GLY A 160 11.12 -16.72 -9.65
CA GLY A 160 11.05 -18.04 -9.03
C GLY A 160 11.29 -18.06 -7.53
N LEU A 161 11.41 -16.91 -6.88
CA LEU A 161 11.53 -16.82 -5.42
C LEU A 161 10.16 -16.89 -4.76
N SER A 162 10.01 -17.83 -3.85
CA SER A 162 8.82 -18.06 -3.03
C SER A 162 8.72 -17.07 -1.86
N GLU A 163 7.51 -16.90 -1.31
CA GLU A 163 7.27 -16.06 -0.11
C GLU A 163 8.18 -16.43 1.07
N GLU A 164 8.38 -17.72 1.32
CA GLU A 164 9.28 -18.23 2.37
C GLU A 164 10.72 -17.72 2.20
N GLU A 165 11.20 -17.57 0.96
CA GLU A 165 12.54 -17.05 0.68
C GLU A 165 12.66 -15.55 1.00
N PHE A 166 11.58 -14.77 0.85
CA PHE A 166 11.58 -13.37 1.27
C PHE A 166 11.65 -13.26 2.80
N ASP A 167 10.84 -14.04 3.51
CA ASP A 167 10.84 -14.05 4.98
C ASP A 167 12.20 -14.52 5.53
N ASN A 168 12.79 -15.55 4.92
CA ASN A 168 14.11 -16.04 5.33
C ASN A 168 15.20 -14.97 5.14
N LYS A 169 15.24 -14.29 3.99
CA LYS A 169 16.19 -13.19 3.76
C LYS A 169 15.92 -11.98 4.67
N ALA A 170 14.65 -11.64 4.92
CA ALA A 170 14.28 -10.58 5.85
C ALA A 170 14.72 -10.88 7.29
N LYS A 171 14.53 -12.11 7.76
CA LYS A 171 15.02 -12.59 9.07
C LYS A 171 16.53 -12.59 9.16
N GLU A 172 17.21 -13.00 8.10
CA GLU A 172 18.66 -13.02 8.07
C GLU A 172 19.24 -11.61 8.25
N ILE A 173 18.76 -10.65 7.46
CA ILE A 173 19.32 -9.29 7.36
C ILE A 173 18.78 -8.37 8.47
N TYR A 174 17.47 -8.36 8.69
CA TYR A 174 16.80 -7.38 9.56
C TYR A 174 16.23 -7.97 10.85
N LYS A 175 16.30 -9.30 11.04
CA LYS A 175 15.73 -9.99 12.20
C LYS A 175 14.22 -9.77 12.35
N LYS A 176 13.52 -9.62 11.22
CA LYS A 176 12.07 -9.37 11.12
C LYS A 176 11.46 -10.26 10.03
N GLU A 177 10.16 -10.55 10.13
CA GLU A 177 9.39 -11.08 8.99
C GLU A 177 9.34 -10.03 7.87
N TYR A 178 9.15 -10.45 6.63
CA TYR A 178 9.12 -9.52 5.49
C TYR A 178 8.01 -8.47 5.65
N ASP A 179 6.84 -8.86 6.15
CA ASP A 179 5.69 -7.95 6.33
C ASP A 179 5.89 -6.89 7.43
N ASP A 180 6.81 -7.14 8.37
CA ASP A 180 7.16 -6.24 9.47
C ASP A 180 8.26 -5.23 9.08
N LEU A 181 8.85 -5.38 7.90
CA LEU A 181 9.82 -4.42 7.38
C LEU A 181 9.18 -3.06 7.11
N THR A 182 9.95 -2.02 7.38
CA THR A 182 9.68 -0.65 6.89
C THR A 182 9.73 -0.61 5.36
N LEU A 183 9.22 0.46 4.77
CA LEU A 183 9.20 0.60 3.31
C LEU A 183 10.64 0.62 2.73
N GLY A 184 11.56 1.31 3.40
CA GLY A 184 12.97 1.34 3.03
C GLY A 184 13.65 -0.01 3.16
N GLU A 185 13.43 -0.74 4.26
CA GLU A 185 13.96 -2.10 4.43
C GLU A 185 13.43 -3.07 3.34
N LYS A 186 12.13 -3.01 3.01
CA LYS A 186 11.55 -3.80 1.91
C LYS A 186 12.23 -3.47 0.60
N TYR A 187 12.28 -2.19 0.23
CA TYR A 187 12.87 -1.79 -1.04
C TYR A 187 14.36 -2.14 -1.15
N GLU A 188 15.13 -1.94 -0.07
CA GLU A 188 16.56 -2.30 -0.02
C GLU A 188 16.77 -3.82 -0.20
N LEU A 189 15.94 -4.65 0.45
CA LEU A 189 15.96 -6.10 0.29
C LEU A 189 15.62 -6.55 -1.14
N LEU A 190 14.53 -6.03 -1.70
CA LEU A 190 14.10 -6.38 -3.05
C LEU A 190 15.16 -5.98 -4.08
N ASN A 191 15.76 -4.80 -3.90
CA ASN A 191 16.83 -4.30 -4.76
C ASN A 191 18.08 -5.19 -4.67
N SER A 192 18.46 -5.63 -3.45
CA SER A 192 19.61 -6.53 -3.28
C SER A 192 19.37 -7.88 -3.95
N ILE A 193 18.16 -8.44 -3.82
CA ILE A 193 17.77 -9.69 -4.49
C ILE A 193 17.88 -9.56 -6.00
N LEU A 194 17.36 -8.49 -6.61
CA LEU A 194 17.46 -8.30 -8.06
C LEU A 194 18.91 -8.14 -8.52
N LEU A 195 19.75 -7.43 -7.75
CA LEU A 195 21.18 -7.31 -8.03
C LEU A 195 21.91 -8.65 -7.92
N GLU A 196 21.59 -9.47 -6.91
CA GLU A 196 22.12 -10.83 -6.77
C GLU A 196 21.75 -11.69 -7.98
N ILE A 197 20.49 -11.66 -8.40
CA ILE A 197 20.02 -12.40 -9.59
C ILE A 197 20.77 -11.92 -10.84
N LYS A 198 20.83 -10.60 -11.06
CA LYS A 198 21.55 -9.99 -12.18
C LYS A 198 23.02 -10.47 -12.22
N ASN A 199 23.70 -10.47 -11.08
CA ASN A 199 25.12 -10.84 -11.03
C ASN A 199 25.35 -12.36 -11.08
N SER A 200 24.33 -13.17 -10.82
CA SER A 200 24.41 -14.64 -10.85
C SER A 200 24.31 -15.26 -12.26
N ILE A 201 23.87 -14.50 -13.26
CA ILE A 201 23.65 -14.96 -14.64
C ILE A 201 24.62 -14.26 -15.58
N GLU A 202 25.36 -15.05 -16.37
CA GLU A 202 26.48 -14.57 -17.19
C GLU A 202 26.07 -13.45 -18.17
N GLU A 203 24.93 -13.61 -18.84
CA GLU A 203 24.41 -12.68 -19.84
C GLU A 203 24.13 -11.29 -19.24
N PHE A 204 23.77 -11.20 -17.95
CA PHE A 204 23.38 -9.96 -17.28
C PHE A 204 24.54 -9.22 -16.61
N LYS A 205 25.71 -9.86 -16.45
CA LYS A 205 26.84 -9.30 -15.69
C LYS A 205 27.31 -7.95 -16.24
N ASN A 206 27.34 -7.83 -17.57
CA ASN A 206 27.84 -6.63 -18.26
C ASN A 206 26.75 -5.59 -18.56
N TRP A 207 25.50 -5.87 -18.21
CA TRP A 207 24.42 -4.91 -18.40
C TRP A 207 24.45 -3.87 -17.29
N ASP A 208 24.16 -2.61 -17.61
CA ASP A 208 23.83 -1.66 -16.56
C ASP A 208 22.44 -1.97 -15.96
N ASN A 209 22.12 -1.32 -14.85
CA ASN A 209 20.87 -1.56 -14.13
C ASN A 209 19.62 -1.12 -14.91
N VAL A 210 19.74 -0.17 -15.84
CA VAL A 210 18.63 0.29 -16.69
C VAL A 210 18.35 -0.72 -17.79
N CYS A 211 19.38 -1.24 -18.45
CA CYS A 211 19.29 -2.32 -19.42
C CYS A 211 18.65 -3.56 -18.78
N PHE A 212 19.09 -3.93 -17.57
CA PHE A 212 18.46 -5.03 -16.83
C PHE A 212 17.00 -4.74 -16.49
N MET A 213 16.65 -3.52 -16.10
CA MET A 213 15.25 -3.13 -15.88
C MET A 213 14.40 -3.22 -17.15
N TRP A 214 14.90 -2.77 -18.31
CA TRP A 214 14.18 -2.89 -19.59
C TRP A 214 13.93 -4.36 -19.98
N PHE A 215 14.91 -5.24 -19.72
CA PHE A 215 14.72 -6.67 -19.89
C PHE A 215 13.62 -7.23 -18.98
N LEU A 216 13.63 -6.86 -17.70
CA LEU A 216 12.62 -7.33 -16.75
C LEU A 216 11.22 -6.84 -17.13
N ASP A 217 11.08 -5.56 -17.52
CA ASP A 217 9.79 -4.98 -17.92
C ASP A 217 9.25 -5.59 -19.23
N SER A 218 10.12 -5.91 -20.18
CA SER A 218 9.72 -6.59 -21.43
C SER A 218 9.36 -8.06 -21.22
N THR A 219 10.04 -8.73 -20.28
CA THR A 219 9.81 -10.17 -20.00
C THR A 219 8.63 -10.39 -19.06
N TYR A 220 8.42 -9.50 -18.09
CA TYR A 220 7.43 -9.61 -17.01
C TYR A 220 6.61 -8.31 -16.90
N PRO A 221 5.76 -7.99 -17.89
CA PRO A 221 5.02 -6.74 -17.91
C PRO A 221 4.03 -6.66 -16.73
N TYR A 222 4.20 -5.64 -15.90
CA TYR A 222 3.39 -5.44 -14.69
C TYR A 222 2.15 -4.58 -14.98
N THR A 223 0.97 -5.10 -14.65
CA THR A 223 -0.32 -4.41 -14.92
C THR A 223 -0.91 -3.68 -13.71
N GLY A 224 -0.27 -3.73 -12.54
CA GLY A 224 -0.77 -3.09 -11.31
C GLY A 224 -1.87 -3.85 -10.58
N LYS A 225 -2.37 -4.96 -11.12
CA LYS A 225 -3.41 -5.80 -10.48
C LYS A 225 -2.86 -6.96 -9.67
N GLU A 226 -1.56 -7.19 -9.76
CA GLU A 226 -0.86 -8.36 -9.25
C GLU A 226 0.00 -8.03 -8.03
N SER A 227 -0.36 -6.98 -7.27
CA SER A 227 0.35 -6.71 -6.01
C SER A 227 0.30 -7.95 -5.13
N ARG A 228 1.43 -8.26 -4.46
CA ARG A 228 1.39 -9.21 -3.37
C ARG A 228 0.27 -8.77 -2.44
N LYS A 229 -0.68 -9.67 -2.21
CA LYS A 229 -1.55 -9.56 -1.05
C LYS A 229 -0.64 -9.76 0.16
N GLY A 230 0.06 -8.71 0.58
CA GLY A 230 0.67 -8.69 1.89
C GLY A 230 -0.39 -9.12 2.90
N ARG A 231 0.00 -9.84 3.96
CA ARG A 231 -0.96 -10.13 5.03
C ARG A 231 -1.63 -8.81 5.39
N PRO A 232 -2.98 -8.72 5.40
CA PRO A 232 -3.66 -7.44 5.39
C PRO A 232 -3.12 -6.57 6.52
N LYS A 233 -2.38 -5.50 6.15
CA LYS A 233 -1.84 -4.56 7.13
C LYS A 233 -3.02 -3.73 7.61
N LEU A 234 -3.56 -4.14 8.76
CA LEU A 234 -4.75 -3.55 9.35
C LEU A 234 -4.43 -2.11 9.79
N THR A 235 -4.96 -1.14 9.06
CA THR A 235 -4.95 0.28 9.47
C THR A 235 -6.35 0.68 9.92
N PRO A 236 -6.56 1.10 11.19
CA PRO A 236 -7.88 1.49 11.67
C PRO A 236 -8.29 2.84 11.07
N LEU A 237 -9.52 2.92 10.56
CA LEU A 237 -10.03 4.15 9.95
C LEU A 237 -10.68 5.11 10.95
N ILE A 238 -11.13 4.66 12.12
CA ILE A 238 -11.72 5.49 13.19
C ILE A 238 -11.40 4.85 14.54
N HIS A 239 -11.21 5.66 15.58
CA HIS A 239 -10.82 5.25 16.94
C HIS A 239 -11.86 4.38 17.68
N LYS A 240 -12.92 3.88 17.01
CA LYS A 240 -13.84 2.80 17.40
C LYS A 240 -14.84 2.50 16.25
N GLY A 241 -14.64 1.43 15.49
CA GLY A 241 -15.72 0.72 14.76
C GLY A 241 -15.54 0.21 13.33
N VAL A 242 -16.47 -0.65 12.91
CA VAL A 242 -16.56 -1.30 11.57
C VAL A 242 -16.78 -0.23 10.49
N LEU A 243 -16.03 -0.34 9.40
CA LEU A 243 -15.88 0.70 8.38
C LEU A 243 -16.95 0.67 7.26
N PHE A 244 -17.57 -0.49 7.02
CA PHE A 244 -18.53 -0.71 5.95
C PHE A 244 -19.85 -1.24 6.53
N SER A 245 -20.96 -1.06 5.79
CA SER A 245 -22.23 -1.71 6.13
C SER A 245 -22.06 -3.24 6.17
N PRO A 246 -22.75 -3.94 7.09
CA PRO A 246 -22.70 -5.39 7.11
C PRO A 246 -23.27 -5.94 5.80
N ILE A 247 -22.80 -7.11 5.39
CA ILE A 247 -23.29 -7.83 4.19
C ILE A 247 -23.91 -9.19 4.55
N ASP A 248 -23.84 -9.56 5.83
CA ASP A 248 -24.32 -10.81 6.41
C ASP A 248 -24.64 -10.62 7.92
N GLU A 249 -25.17 -11.66 8.56
CA GLU A 249 -25.50 -11.73 9.99
C GLU A 249 -24.27 -11.53 10.89
N LEU A 250 -23.10 -12.02 10.48
CA LEU A 250 -21.87 -11.86 11.27
C LEU A 250 -21.46 -10.38 11.36
N GLY A 251 -21.65 -9.62 10.28
CA GLY A 251 -21.50 -8.17 10.29
C GLY A 251 -22.50 -7.49 11.21
N VAL A 252 -23.76 -7.95 11.25
CA VAL A 252 -24.80 -7.44 12.18
C VAL A 252 -24.40 -7.71 13.62
N ALA A 253 -23.96 -8.93 13.92
CA ALA A 253 -23.48 -9.30 15.25
C ALA A 253 -22.31 -8.42 15.70
N CYS A 254 -21.34 -8.17 14.82
CA CYS A 254 -20.22 -7.28 15.10
C CYS A 254 -20.69 -5.86 15.48
N LEU A 255 -21.64 -5.30 14.73
CA LEU A 255 -22.21 -3.98 15.02
C LEU A 255 -23.04 -3.97 16.30
N PHE A 256 -23.85 -4.99 16.55
CA PHE A 256 -24.62 -5.10 17.79
C PHE A 256 -23.68 -5.13 19.00
N PHE A 257 -22.65 -6.00 19.03
CA PHE A 257 -21.70 -6.06 20.14
C PHE A 257 -20.81 -4.81 20.26
N MET A 258 -20.75 -3.98 19.25
CA MET A 258 -20.10 -2.68 19.33
C MET A 258 -20.95 -1.60 20.01
N TYR A 259 -22.27 -1.72 19.94
CA TYR A 259 -23.22 -0.69 20.37
C TYR A 259 -24.26 -1.17 21.39
N HIS A 260 -24.19 -2.41 21.87
CA HIS A 260 -25.22 -3.05 22.72
C HIS A 260 -25.60 -2.20 23.93
N GLU A 261 -24.64 -1.60 24.64
CA GLU A 261 -24.93 -0.74 25.80
C GLU A 261 -25.78 0.48 25.39
N LYS A 262 -25.41 1.12 24.28
CA LYS A 262 -26.13 2.29 23.75
C LYS A 262 -27.48 1.94 23.16
N LEU A 263 -27.67 0.69 22.73
CA LEU A 263 -28.93 0.15 22.24
C LEU A 263 -29.87 -0.30 23.37
N GLY A 264 -29.45 -0.18 24.63
CA GLY A 264 -30.28 -0.51 25.79
C GLY A 264 -30.02 -1.88 26.40
N PHE A 265 -28.92 -2.55 26.03
CA PHE A 265 -28.51 -3.86 26.54
C PHE A 265 -27.17 -3.75 27.26
N PRO A 266 -27.13 -3.19 28.49
CA PRO A 266 -25.90 -2.92 29.22
C PRO A 266 -25.03 -4.16 29.49
N TYR A 267 -25.61 -5.36 29.60
CA TYR A 267 -24.85 -6.58 29.86
C TYR A 267 -25.23 -7.70 28.91
N ILE A 268 -24.24 -8.28 28.23
CA ILE A 268 -24.40 -9.54 27.48
C ILE A 268 -24.10 -10.70 28.42
N VAL A 269 -25.07 -11.60 28.59
CA VAL A 269 -24.99 -12.76 29.50
C VAL A 269 -24.43 -13.99 28.76
N LYS A 270 -24.87 -14.21 27.52
CA LYS A 270 -24.46 -15.36 26.71
C LYS A 270 -24.57 -15.04 25.24
N VAL A 271 -23.62 -15.55 24.46
CA VAL A 271 -23.70 -15.65 22.99
C VAL A 271 -23.73 -17.13 22.62
N SER A 272 -24.57 -17.49 21.66
CA SER A 272 -24.89 -18.85 21.24
C SER A 272 -24.71 -18.99 19.74
N ASN A 273 -24.47 -20.21 19.26
CA ASN A 273 -24.53 -20.57 17.84
C ASN A 273 -25.83 -21.31 17.50
N LYS A 274 -26.82 -21.17 18.38
CA LYS A 274 -28.15 -21.74 18.30
C LYS A 274 -29.12 -20.69 18.80
N PHE A 275 -30.25 -20.59 18.12
CA PHE A 275 -31.37 -19.77 18.51
C PHE A 275 -31.71 -19.89 20.02
N PRO A 276 -31.96 -18.77 20.73
CA PRO A 276 -31.66 -17.41 20.30
C PRO A 276 -30.15 -17.11 20.39
N ASP A 277 -29.64 -16.29 19.48
CA ASP A 277 -28.22 -15.96 19.36
C ASP A 277 -27.62 -15.33 20.61
N VAL A 278 -28.37 -14.47 21.30
CA VAL A 278 -27.88 -13.70 22.44
C VAL A 278 -28.86 -13.71 23.60
N LYS A 279 -28.32 -13.85 24.81
CA LYS A 279 -29.00 -13.49 26.06
C LYS A 279 -28.34 -12.26 26.66
N ALA A 280 -29.13 -11.27 27.02
CA ALA A 280 -28.67 -10.00 27.59
C ALA A 280 -29.50 -9.60 28.81
N ILE A 281 -29.05 -8.58 29.53
CA ILE A 281 -29.84 -7.83 30.51
C ILE A 281 -30.12 -6.46 29.89
N ASP A 282 -31.38 -6.06 29.86
CA ASP A 282 -31.79 -4.75 29.36
C ASP A 282 -31.58 -3.62 30.39
N THR A 283 -31.94 -2.38 30.05
CA THR A 283 -31.81 -1.23 30.96
C THR A 283 -32.76 -1.27 32.17
N SER A 284 -33.81 -2.08 32.13
CA SER A 284 -34.71 -2.31 33.27
C SER A 284 -34.15 -3.34 34.25
N GLY A 285 -33.15 -4.10 33.85
CA GLY A 285 -32.53 -5.15 34.64
C GLY A 285 -33.09 -6.54 34.36
N GLU A 286 -33.95 -6.69 33.35
CA GLU A 286 -34.60 -7.95 33.01
C GLU A 286 -33.77 -8.76 32.00
N PRO A 287 -33.74 -10.11 32.12
CA PRO A 287 -33.10 -10.98 31.15
C PRO A 287 -33.92 -11.07 29.87
N VAL A 288 -33.28 -10.79 28.74
CA VAL A 288 -33.91 -10.79 27.40
C VAL A 288 -33.16 -11.69 26.43
N SER A 289 -33.88 -12.26 25.48
CA SER A 289 -33.38 -13.09 24.39
C SER A 289 -33.44 -12.33 23.07
N ILE A 290 -32.38 -12.42 22.29
CA ILE A 290 -32.16 -11.59 21.10
C ILE A 290 -31.71 -12.49 19.95
N GLU A 291 -32.34 -12.34 18.79
CA GLU A 291 -31.91 -12.94 17.53
C GLU A 291 -31.25 -11.90 16.61
N LEU A 292 -30.17 -12.28 15.94
CA LEU A 292 -29.40 -11.41 15.06
C LEU A 292 -29.60 -11.82 13.61
N GLU A 293 -30.20 -10.94 12.82
CA GLU A 293 -30.56 -11.25 11.44
C GLU A 293 -30.02 -10.21 10.46
N TYR A 294 -29.75 -10.60 9.22
CA TYR A 294 -29.40 -9.59 8.21
C TYR A 294 -30.64 -8.76 7.86
N ARG A 295 -31.77 -9.42 7.55
CA ARG A 295 -33.08 -8.80 7.36
C ARG A 295 -34.09 -9.35 8.35
N THR A 296 -35.07 -8.54 8.75
CA THR A 296 -36.14 -9.05 9.62
C THR A 296 -36.94 -10.21 8.98
N SER A 297 -37.07 -10.24 7.65
CA SER A 297 -37.68 -11.37 6.96
C SER A 297 -36.91 -12.69 7.10
N ASP A 298 -35.60 -12.66 7.35
CA ASP A 298 -34.78 -13.87 7.51
C ASP A 298 -35.18 -14.64 8.77
N PHE A 299 -35.56 -13.95 9.86
CA PHE A 299 -36.14 -14.55 11.07
C PHE A 299 -37.32 -15.48 10.77
N ILE A 300 -38.22 -15.02 9.88
CA ILE A 300 -39.41 -15.78 9.47
C ILE A 300 -38.99 -16.94 8.56
N ASN A 301 -38.07 -16.70 7.63
CA ASN A 301 -37.60 -17.70 6.68
C ASN A 301 -36.85 -18.85 7.38
N HIS A 302 -36.13 -18.56 8.46
CA HIS A 302 -35.45 -19.54 9.30
C HIS A 302 -36.42 -20.34 10.20
N GLY A 303 -37.67 -19.88 10.34
CA GLY A 303 -38.69 -20.56 11.12
C GLY A 303 -38.49 -20.44 12.63
N HIS A 304 -37.91 -19.33 13.09
CA HIS A 304 -37.70 -19.08 14.51
C HIS A 304 -39.02 -18.81 15.24
N PRO A 305 -39.26 -19.41 16.42
CA PRO A 305 -40.48 -19.20 17.20
C PRO A 305 -40.49 -17.77 17.80
N PRO A 306 -41.43 -16.89 17.39
CA PRO A 306 -41.51 -15.51 17.88
C PRO A 306 -41.68 -15.39 19.40
N GLU A 307 -42.25 -16.41 20.05
CA GLU A 307 -42.53 -16.46 21.48
C GLU A 307 -41.31 -16.77 22.36
N GLU A 308 -40.21 -17.26 21.77
CA GLU A 308 -38.97 -17.58 22.49
C GLU A 308 -37.88 -16.50 22.32
N CYS A 309 -38.25 -15.36 21.74
CA CYS A 309 -37.34 -14.25 21.45
C CYS A 309 -38.00 -12.91 21.78
N ASP A 310 -37.29 -12.03 22.48
CA ASP A 310 -37.81 -10.72 22.89
C ASP A 310 -37.48 -9.64 21.85
N TYR A 311 -36.31 -9.73 21.21
CA TYR A 311 -35.83 -8.76 20.23
C TYR A 311 -35.26 -9.40 18.97
N ILE A 312 -35.55 -8.80 17.81
CA ILE A 312 -34.82 -9.04 16.57
C ILE A 312 -33.93 -7.83 16.31
N ILE A 313 -32.62 -8.02 16.35
CA ILE A 313 -31.67 -6.99 15.91
C ILE A 313 -31.27 -7.29 14.48
N CYS A 314 -31.62 -6.41 13.56
CA CYS A 314 -31.33 -6.60 12.15
C CYS A 314 -30.54 -5.44 11.54
N TRP A 315 -29.88 -5.67 10.41
CA TRP A 315 -29.38 -4.55 9.62
C TRP A 315 -30.54 -3.75 9.03
N GLU A 316 -31.48 -4.42 8.37
CA GLU A 316 -32.59 -3.77 7.67
C GLU A 316 -33.94 -4.41 8.05
N ASN A 317 -34.87 -3.58 8.49
CA ASN A 317 -36.26 -4.01 8.65
C ASN A 317 -37.02 -3.87 7.32
N ASP A 318 -37.25 -4.99 6.67
CA ASP A 318 -37.91 -5.09 5.37
C ASP A 318 -39.39 -5.54 5.46
N LEU A 319 -39.92 -5.72 6.67
CA LEU A 319 -41.32 -6.05 6.87
C LEU A 319 -42.21 -4.81 6.73
N LYS A 320 -43.30 -4.93 5.97
CA LYS A 320 -44.32 -3.88 5.86
C LYS A 320 -45.27 -3.89 7.06
N GLU A 321 -45.61 -5.08 7.53
CA GLU A 321 -46.49 -5.34 8.67
C GLU A 321 -45.96 -6.60 9.38
N THR A 322 -46.11 -6.68 10.71
CA THR A 322 -45.73 -7.85 11.48
C THR A 322 -46.73 -8.99 11.28
N PRO A 323 -46.30 -10.26 11.16
CA PRO A 323 -47.19 -11.38 10.83
C PRO A 323 -48.24 -11.70 11.92
N THR A 324 -47.93 -11.38 13.18
CA THR A 324 -48.72 -11.73 14.36
C THR A 324 -48.85 -10.52 15.30
N SER A 325 -49.86 -10.56 16.18
CA SER A 325 -50.03 -9.57 17.25
C SER A 325 -48.99 -9.69 18.36
N GLU A 326 -48.40 -10.87 18.52
CA GLU A 326 -47.29 -11.18 19.42
C GLU A 326 -46.07 -11.45 18.55
N PHE A 327 -45.20 -10.45 18.39
CA PHE A 327 -43.98 -10.50 17.57
C PHE A 327 -42.85 -9.78 18.31
N PRO A 328 -41.60 -10.28 18.26
CA PRO A 328 -40.46 -9.66 18.92
C PRO A 328 -40.28 -8.19 18.52
N GLN A 329 -39.72 -7.39 19.42
CA GLN A 329 -39.41 -6.00 19.11
C GLN A 329 -38.24 -5.94 18.11
N ILE A 330 -38.42 -5.22 17.01
CA ILE A 330 -37.41 -5.08 15.96
C ILE A 330 -36.56 -3.84 16.21
N ILE A 331 -35.24 -3.99 16.19
CA ILE A 331 -34.26 -2.90 16.23
C ILE A 331 -33.40 -2.94 14.96
N SER A 332 -33.59 -1.94 14.10
CA SER A 332 -32.83 -1.77 12.85
C SER A 332 -31.53 -1.00 13.12
N LEU A 333 -30.38 -1.68 13.00
CA LEU A 333 -29.08 -1.05 13.20
C LEU A 333 -28.77 0.03 12.16
N LYS A 334 -29.30 -0.10 10.94
CA LYS A 334 -29.18 0.91 9.88
C LYS A 334 -29.81 2.25 10.28
N ASP A 335 -30.87 2.21 11.09
CA ASP A 335 -31.57 3.40 11.56
C ASP A 335 -31.05 3.91 12.91
N GLU A 336 -30.66 2.99 13.81
CA GLU A 336 -30.22 3.36 15.17
C GLU A 336 -28.77 3.87 15.23
N ILE A 337 -27.82 3.23 14.53
CA ILE A 337 -26.40 3.61 14.59
C ILE A 337 -26.14 5.08 14.23
N PRO A 338 -26.76 5.67 13.19
CA PRO A 338 -26.61 7.09 12.88
C PRO A 338 -27.07 8.02 14.01
N LYS A 339 -28.00 7.60 14.87
CA LYS A 339 -28.47 8.37 16.03
C LYS A 339 -27.45 8.30 17.17
N LEU A 340 -26.81 7.15 17.36
CA LEU A 340 -25.82 6.89 18.42
C LEU A 340 -24.44 7.54 18.17
N THR A 341 -24.20 8.00 16.93
CA THR A 341 -22.92 8.55 16.44
C THR A 341 -22.95 10.06 16.25
N LYS A 342 -24.13 10.70 16.23
CA LYS A 342 -24.30 12.17 16.10
C LYS A 342 -24.03 12.97 17.37
N THR A 343 -23.52 12.34 18.43
CA THR A 343 -23.15 13.03 19.67
C THR A 343 -21.63 13.21 19.74
N ILE A 344 -21.08 14.09 18.89
CA ILE A 344 -19.77 14.71 19.05
C ILE A 344 -19.87 16.16 18.58
#